data_AF-A0A0X8P447-F1
#
_entry.id   AF-A0A0X8P447-F1
#
_cell.length_a   1.000
_cell.length_b   1.000
_cell.length_c   1.000
_cell.angle_alpha   90.00
_cell.angle_beta   90.00
_cell.angle_gamma   90.00
#
_symmetry.space_group_name_H-M   'P 1'
#
loop_
_entity.id
_entity.type
_entity.pdbx_description
1 polymer ?
#
loop_
_entity_poly.entity_id
_entity_poly.type
_entity_poly.pdbx_seq_one_letter_code
_entity_poly.pdbx_strand_id
1 'polypeptide(L)'
;MARPLHGCPGAARERPTGAGMPTRAAPPCRLDFLNHRAAVSAGQPSHGYQEGLSMLKKTLLATATAAALIGPAAAFAADFGQGTITFTGSVLDAPCSIPAADLNQTIDLGQISKNDLATANAASATLPFEIHLTGCNFTMTAGANPVPQLNKLKIAFAGTFSDATKAILTNTAPNGAANVGIQIVDNAGKVISSTPTAEQTLAAGNLNTLRYGVRLINTGTAGANVAATAGKVGAQVVFTLTYS
;
A
#
# COMPACT_ATOMS: atom_id res chain seq x y z
N MET A 1 32.76 12.58 -56.25
CA MET A 1 33.42 12.85 -54.95
C MET A 1 32.78 11.89 -53.95
N ALA A 2 33.29 10.67 -53.84
CA ALA A 2 34.18 10.20 -52.77
C ALA A 2 33.45 9.88 -51.44
N ARG A 3 33.02 8.60 -51.31
CA ARG A 3 33.16 7.59 -50.20
C ARG A 3 33.24 8.04 -48.71
N PRO A 4 33.04 7.14 -47.70
CA PRO A 4 32.44 5.79 -47.67
C PRO A 4 31.57 5.45 -46.41
N LEU A 5 31.02 4.24 -46.46
CA LEU A 5 30.39 3.43 -45.39
C LEU A 5 31.39 2.93 -44.33
N HIS A 6 30.94 2.80 -43.07
CA HIS A 6 31.44 1.84 -42.04
C HIS A 6 30.28 1.64 -41.03
N GLY A 7 29.75 0.45 -40.71
CA GLY A 7 30.28 -0.90 -40.81
C GLY A 7 31.06 -1.26 -39.55
N CYS A 8 30.39 -1.54 -38.43
CA CYS A 8 31.02 -2.14 -37.23
C CYS A 8 30.92 -3.67 -37.30
N PRO A 9 32.05 -4.40 -37.39
CA PRO A 9 32.08 -5.85 -37.39
C PRO A 9 32.15 -6.41 -35.96
N GLY A 10 31.66 -7.63 -35.79
CA GLY A 10 31.84 -8.42 -34.58
C GLY A 10 33.24 -9.03 -34.46
N ALA A 11 33.67 -9.23 -33.22
CA ALA A 11 34.74 -10.14 -32.80
C ALA A 11 34.29 -10.72 -31.45
N ALA A 12 33.93 -12.00 -31.37
CA ALA A 12 34.82 -13.16 -31.20
C ALA A 12 35.47 -13.24 -29.81
N ARG A 13 34.78 -13.98 -28.93
CA ARG A 13 35.27 -15.05 -28.03
C ARG A 13 36.79 -15.17 -27.83
N GLU A 14 37.30 -14.85 -26.63
CA GLU A 14 38.46 -15.50 -26.01
C GLU A 14 38.35 -15.54 -24.45
N ARG A 15 38.71 -16.70 -23.89
CA ARG A 15 39.10 -17.04 -22.50
C ARG A 15 40.45 -17.78 -22.69
N PRO A 16 41.43 -17.88 -21.74
CA PRO A 16 41.27 -17.90 -20.28
C PRO A 16 42.48 -17.34 -19.44
N THR A 17 42.45 -17.60 -18.11
CA THR A 17 43.55 -17.56 -17.09
C THR A 17 44.21 -16.20 -16.79
N GLY A 18 44.54 -15.74 -15.58
CA GLY A 18 44.64 -16.29 -14.22
C GLY A 18 45.78 -15.54 -13.49
N ALA A 19 45.50 -14.97 -12.31
CA ALA A 19 46.41 -14.40 -11.28
C ALA A 19 46.96 -12.95 -11.40
N GLY A 20 46.80 -12.15 -10.33
CA GLY A 20 47.88 -11.29 -9.80
C GLY A 20 47.73 -9.76 -9.65
N MET A 21 46.91 -9.29 -8.69
CA MET A 21 47.12 -8.07 -7.85
C MET A 21 47.15 -6.65 -8.50
N PRO A 22 47.12 -5.53 -7.73
CA PRO A 22 45.99 -4.59 -7.77
C PRO A 22 46.38 -3.17 -8.23
N THR A 23 45.49 -2.47 -8.95
CA THR A 23 45.61 -1.01 -9.04
C THR A 23 44.30 -0.31 -9.37
N ARG A 24 43.95 0.59 -8.43
CA ARG A 24 43.48 1.96 -8.65
C ARG A 24 42.01 2.19 -9.03
N ALA A 25 41.32 2.74 -8.03
CA ALA A 25 40.02 3.36 -8.08
C ALA A 25 39.89 4.42 -9.19
N ALA A 26 38.76 4.38 -9.89
CA ALA A 26 38.26 5.48 -10.72
C ALA A 26 37.12 6.20 -9.95
N PRO A 27 37.22 7.52 -9.71
CA PRO A 27 36.12 8.33 -9.17
C PRO A 27 35.14 8.80 -10.28
N PRO A 28 33.96 9.33 -9.90
CA PRO A 28 32.69 9.07 -10.60
C PRO A 28 32.33 10.08 -11.69
N CYS A 29 31.53 9.63 -12.67
CA CYS A 29 30.75 10.51 -13.54
C CYS A 29 29.72 11.28 -12.70
N ARG A 30 29.98 12.57 -12.48
CA ARG A 30 29.01 13.54 -11.98
C ARG A 30 27.87 13.69 -13.00
N LEU A 31 26.64 13.44 -12.58
CA LEU A 31 25.46 14.06 -13.18
C LEU A 31 25.22 15.39 -12.44
N ASP A 32 25.49 16.50 -13.10
CA ASP A 32 25.03 17.82 -12.66
C ASP A 32 23.52 17.92 -12.93
N PHE A 33 22.70 17.70 -11.90
CA PHE A 33 21.30 18.10 -11.91
C PHE A 33 21.23 19.61 -11.64
N LEU A 34 20.99 20.39 -12.69
CA LEU A 34 20.65 21.80 -12.58
C LEU A 34 19.36 21.96 -11.76
N ASN A 35 19.53 22.50 -10.56
CA ASN A 35 18.46 22.86 -9.63
C ASN A 35 17.79 24.16 -10.13
N HIS A 36 16.62 24.06 -10.78
CA HIS A 36 15.80 25.21 -11.16
C HIS A 36 15.13 25.80 -9.91
N ARG A 37 15.76 26.81 -9.30
CA ARG A 37 15.11 27.70 -8.32
C ARG A 37 14.22 28.70 -9.09
N ALA A 38 12.91 28.48 -9.05
CA ALA A 38 11.93 29.51 -9.37
C ALA A 38 11.89 30.54 -8.24
N ALA A 39 12.35 31.76 -8.51
CA ALA A 39 12.17 32.91 -7.63
C ALA A 39 10.81 33.54 -7.92
N VAL A 40 9.89 33.48 -6.95
CA VAL A 40 8.60 34.20 -6.98
C VAL A 40 8.87 35.64 -6.54
N SER A 41 8.62 36.55 -7.48
CA SER A 41 8.72 38.00 -7.34
C SER A 41 7.58 38.54 -6.47
N ALA A 42 7.94 39.23 -5.38
CA ALA A 42 7.02 40.00 -4.56
C ALA A 42 6.79 41.38 -5.21
N GLY A 43 5.55 41.68 -5.60
CA GLY A 43 5.12 43.00 -6.06
C GLY A 43 4.56 43.84 -4.90
N GLN A 44 5.25 44.93 -4.58
CA GLN A 44 4.75 46.01 -3.71
C GLN A 44 3.93 47.03 -4.53
N PRO A 45 2.80 47.55 -4.04
CA PRO A 45 2.19 48.76 -4.57
C PRO A 45 2.70 50.01 -3.82
N SER A 46 3.19 50.97 -4.60
CA SER A 46 3.66 52.30 -4.21
C SER A 46 2.51 53.27 -3.98
N HIS A 47 2.53 53.96 -2.83
CA HIS A 47 1.73 55.14 -2.52
C HIS A 47 2.11 56.32 -3.43
N GLY A 48 1.13 56.92 -4.09
CA GLY A 48 1.24 58.23 -4.73
C GLY A 48 0.36 59.26 -4.01
N TYR A 49 0.98 60.17 -3.27
CA TYR A 49 0.38 61.40 -2.76
C TYR A 49 0.73 62.51 -3.76
N GLN A 50 -0.26 63.25 -4.28
CA GLN A 50 -0.04 64.45 -5.08
C GLN A 50 -0.70 65.66 -4.43
N GLU A 51 0.12 66.72 -4.38
CA GLU A 51 -0.05 68.01 -3.72
C GLU A 51 -1.02 68.93 -4.47
N GLY A 52 -1.70 69.81 -3.74
CA GLY A 52 -2.48 70.91 -4.31
C GLY A 52 -2.59 72.07 -3.32
N LEU A 53 -1.66 73.03 -3.43
CA LEU A 53 -1.61 74.26 -2.62
C LEU A 53 -2.18 75.46 -3.41
N SER A 54 -2.87 76.33 -2.66
CA SER A 54 -3.23 77.73 -2.93
C SER A 54 -4.64 78.03 -3.47
N MET A 55 -5.46 78.66 -2.63
CA MET A 55 -5.70 80.11 -2.74
C MET A 55 -6.49 80.63 -1.52
N LEU A 56 -6.04 81.77 -1.01
CA LEU A 56 -6.57 82.49 0.15
C LEU A 56 -7.72 83.41 -0.30
N LYS A 57 -8.94 83.19 0.21
CA LYS A 57 -10.00 84.21 0.24
C LYS A 57 -10.62 84.28 1.63
N LYS A 58 -10.48 85.45 2.24
CA LYS A 58 -11.00 85.85 3.56
C LYS A 58 -12.53 85.73 3.58
N THR A 59 -13.08 84.99 4.54
CA THR A 59 -14.34 85.32 5.23
C THR A 59 -14.50 84.45 6.48
N LEU A 60 -15.04 85.05 7.52
CA LEU A 60 -15.20 84.58 8.90
C LEU A 60 -16.19 83.39 9.07
N LEU A 61 -16.21 82.86 10.31
CA LEU A 61 -17.22 82.01 10.98
C LEU A 61 -17.13 80.50 10.68
N ALA A 62 -16.64 79.66 11.62
CA ALA A 62 -17.29 79.13 12.83
C ALA A 62 -17.91 77.73 12.59
N THR A 63 -17.75 76.82 13.56
CA THR A 63 -18.39 75.47 13.70
C THR A 63 -17.84 74.38 12.74
N ALA A 64 -17.69 73.09 13.04
CA ALA A 64 -18.06 72.23 14.15
C ALA A 64 -17.20 70.92 14.10
N THR A 65 -17.01 70.28 15.26
CA THR A 65 -17.01 68.82 15.50
C THR A 65 -16.35 67.84 14.50
N ALA A 66 -15.32 67.11 14.97
CA ALA A 66 -15.36 65.64 15.10
C ALA A 66 -14.05 65.13 15.72
N ALA A 67 -14.11 64.69 16.97
CA ALA A 67 -13.04 63.89 17.58
C ALA A 67 -13.02 62.52 16.90
N ALA A 68 -12.00 62.25 16.08
CA ALA A 68 -11.75 60.92 15.55
C ALA A 68 -11.23 60.02 16.67
N LEU A 69 -12.13 59.19 17.22
CA LEU A 69 -11.78 58.07 18.10
C LEU A 69 -10.92 57.08 17.30
N ILE A 70 -9.64 56.99 17.63
CA ILE A 70 -8.77 55.89 17.20
C ILE A 70 -9.20 54.66 17.99
N GLY A 71 -10.17 53.91 17.46
CA GLY A 71 -10.45 52.55 17.92
C GLY A 71 -9.41 51.59 17.33
N PRO A 72 -8.87 50.63 18.08
CA PRO A 72 -8.04 49.58 17.50
C PRO A 72 -8.91 48.79 16.52
N ALA A 73 -8.57 48.84 15.24
CA ALA A 73 -9.13 47.94 14.25
C ALA A 73 -8.76 46.51 14.67
N ALA A 74 -9.73 45.77 15.21
CA ALA A 74 -9.62 44.34 15.33
C ALA A 74 -9.46 43.80 13.90
N ALA A 75 -8.24 43.43 13.54
CA ALA A 75 -7.97 42.71 12.32
C ALA A 75 -8.67 41.35 12.43
N PHE A 76 -9.89 41.27 11.92
CA PHE A 76 -10.52 39.99 11.58
C PHE A 76 -9.68 39.40 10.45
N ALA A 77 -8.73 38.54 10.79
CA ALA A 77 -8.14 37.63 9.82
C ALA A 77 -9.30 36.77 9.29
N ALA A 78 -9.69 37.00 8.04
CA ALA A 78 -10.63 36.13 7.35
C ALA A 78 -9.99 34.74 7.27
N ASP A 79 -10.61 33.78 7.93
CA ASP A 79 -10.23 32.38 7.92
C ASP A 79 -10.64 31.79 6.55
N PHE A 80 -9.70 31.74 5.61
CA PHE A 80 -9.94 31.29 4.23
C PHE A 80 -9.90 29.75 4.08
N GLY A 81 -10.02 29.01 5.18
CA GLY A 81 -10.16 27.56 5.20
C GLY A 81 -9.00 26.87 5.89
N GLN A 82 -9.35 26.12 6.94
CA GLN A 82 -8.47 25.21 7.66
C GLN A 82 -8.83 23.78 7.25
N GLY A 83 -7.84 22.92 7.04
CA GLY A 83 -8.05 21.48 6.85
C GLY A 83 -7.01 20.68 7.62
N THR A 84 -7.41 19.53 8.15
CA THR A 84 -6.51 18.62 8.86
C THR A 84 -6.23 17.41 7.99
N ILE A 85 -4.95 17.11 7.75
CA ILE A 85 -4.52 15.86 7.13
C ILE A 85 -4.04 14.93 8.25
N THR A 86 -4.70 13.78 8.38
CA THR A 86 -4.33 12.75 9.36
C THR A 86 -3.57 11.63 8.68
N PHE A 87 -2.36 11.33 9.15
CA PHE A 87 -1.55 10.20 8.68
C PHE A 87 -1.54 9.12 9.77
N THR A 88 -1.86 7.89 9.40
CA THR A 88 -1.82 6.72 10.29
C THR A 88 -1.00 5.59 9.66
N GLY A 89 -0.37 4.78 10.50
CA GLY A 89 0.45 3.65 10.08
C GLY A 89 0.94 2.84 11.28
N SER A 90 1.55 1.69 11.02
CA SER A 90 2.17 0.85 12.03
C SER A 90 3.57 0.44 11.57
N VAL A 91 4.52 0.39 12.50
CA VAL A 91 5.87 -0.13 12.27
C VAL A 91 5.97 -1.46 13.00
N LEU A 92 6.24 -2.52 12.25
CA LEU A 92 6.40 -3.87 12.76
C LEU A 92 7.89 -4.23 12.84
N ASP A 93 8.27 -5.01 13.84
CA ASP A 93 9.62 -5.58 13.96
C ASP A 93 9.70 -6.86 13.11
N ALA A 94 9.56 -6.70 11.79
CA ALA A 94 9.65 -7.81 10.84
C ALA A 94 10.55 -7.41 9.67
N PRO A 95 11.20 -8.39 9.01
CA PRO A 95 12.17 -8.12 7.95
C PRO A 95 11.51 -7.60 6.66
N CYS A 96 10.19 -7.69 6.52
CA CYS A 96 9.42 -7.26 5.35
C CYS A 96 8.26 -6.35 5.77
N SER A 97 7.92 -5.39 4.91
CA SER A 97 6.74 -4.51 5.04
C SER A 97 5.56 -5.04 4.21
N ILE A 98 4.35 -4.87 4.73
CA ILE A 98 3.10 -5.20 4.03
C ILE A 98 2.45 -3.90 3.54
N PRO A 99 2.14 -3.74 2.24
CA PRO A 99 1.43 -2.58 1.74
C PRO A 99 0.06 -2.42 2.41
N ALA A 100 -0.38 -1.17 2.63
CA ALA A 100 -1.68 -0.90 3.27
C ALA A 100 -2.87 -1.52 2.52
N ALA A 101 -2.77 -1.62 1.18
CA ALA A 101 -3.76 -2.27 0.33
C ALA A 101 -3.93 -3.76 0.65
N ASP A 102 -2.90 -4.42 1.18
CA ASP A 102 -2.89 -5.84 1.48
C ASP A 102 -3.23 -6.15 2.96
N LEU A 103 -3.24 -5.13 3.81
CA LEU A 103 -3.63 -5.28 5.22
C LEU A 103 -5.13 -5.54 5.38
N ASN A 104 -5.96 -4.89 4.56
CA ASN A 104 -7.41 -4.96 4.63
C ASN A 104 -8.00 -5.23 3.25
N GLN A 105 -7.85 -6.47 2.79
CA GLN A 105 -8.40 -6.91 1.52
C GLN A 105 -9.86 -7.34 1.68
N THR A 106 -10.71 -6.87 0.77
CA THR A 106 -12.08 -7.37 0.61
C THR A 106 -12.15 -8.13 -0.70
N ILE A 107 -12.36 -9.45 -0.62
CA ILE A 107 -12.47 -10.30 -1.80
C ILE A 107 -13.96 -10.51 -2.10
N ASP A 108 -14.42 -10.01 -3.25
CA ASP A 108 -15.79 -10.26 -3.71
C ASP A 108 -15.87 -11.69 -4.26
N LEU A 109 -16.62 -12.53 -3.56
CA LEU A 109 -16.86 -13.92 -3.96
C LEU A 109 -17.84 -14.06 -5.14
N GLY A 110 -18.48 -12.95 -5.53
CA GLY A 110 -19.49 -12.91 -6.56
C GLY A 110 -20.79 -13.62 -6.16
N GLN A 111 -21.64 -13.87 -7.15
CA GLN A 111 -22.87 -14.63 -6.98
C GLN A 111 -22.67 -16.05 -7.49
N ILE A 112 -22.65 -17.01 -6.59
CA ILE A 112 -22.56 -18.44 -6.91
C ILE A 112 -23.95 -19.06 -6.89
N SER A 113 -24.25 -19.88 -7.89
CA SER A 113 -25.53 -20.58 -7.97
C SER A 113 -25.60 -21.68 -6.92
N LYS A 114 -26.78 -21.88 -6.32
CA LYS A 114 -27.01 -23.03 -5.42
C LYS A 114 -26.75 -24.37 -6.12
N ASN A 115 -26.89 -24.41 -7.44
CA ASN A 115 -26.67 -25.61 -8.23
C ASN A 115 -25.19 -26.04 -8.21
N ASP A 116 -24.27 -25.06 -8.14
CA ASP A 116 -22.83 -25.33 -8.03
C ASP A 116 -22.47 -25.89 -6.65
N LEU A 117 -23.36 -25.71 -5.66
CA LEU A 117 -23.26 -26.19 -4.29
C LEU A 117 -24.37 -27.20 -3.97
N ALA A 118 -24.82 -27.99 -4.95
CA ALA A 118 -25.97 -28.88 -4.78
C ALA A 118 -25.68 -30.17 -3.99
N THR A 119 -24.42 -30.60 -3.94
CA THR A 119 -24.01 -31.86 -3.30
C THR A 119 -23.03 -31.61 -2.15
N ALA A 120 -22.95 -32.55 -1.21
CA ALA A 120 -22.09 -32.43 -0.04
C ALA A 120 -20.62 -32.27 -0.47
N ASN A 121 -19.92 -31.30 0.09
CA ASN A 121 -18.55 -30.91 -0.26
C ASN A 121 -18.36 -30.41 -1.71
N ALA A 122 -19.44 -30.12 -2.46
CA ALA A 122 -19.32 -29.40 -3.72
C ALA A 122 -18.71 -28.01 -3.46
N ALA A 123 -17.80 -27.59 -4.34
CA ALA A 123 -17.07 -26.34 -4.19
C ALA A 123 -17.26 -25.43 -5.41
N SER A 124 -17.31 -24.13 -5.19
CA SER A 124 -17.36 -23.13 -6.26
C SER A 124 -16.02 -23.04 -7.00
N ALA A 125 -16.00 -22.23 -8.07
CA ALA A 125 -14.75 -21.74 -8.63
C ALA A 125 -13.90 -21.05 -7.54
N THR A 126 -12.59 -21.25 -7.62
CA THR A 126 -11.61 -20.60 -6.72
C THR A 126 -11.29 -19.21 -7.25
N LEU A 127 -11.41 -18.21 -6.37
CA LEU A 127 -11.01 -16.84 -6.65
C LEU A 127 -9.63 -16.59 -6.03
N PRO A 128 -8.64 -16.16 -6.83
CA PRO A 128 -7.30 -15.91 -6.32
C PRO A 128 -7.26 -14.60 -5.52
N PHE A 129 -6.40 -14.58 -4.49
CA PHE A 129 -5.98 -13.36 -3.82
C PHE A 129 -4.49 -13.46 -3.48
N GLU A 130 -3.83 -12.31 -3.38
CA GLU A 130 -2.39 -12.23 -3.22
C GLU A 130 -2.03 -11.31 -2.05
N ILE A 131 -1.02 -11.66 -1.29
CA ILE A 131 -0.43 -10.81 -0.23
C ILE A 131 1.00 -10.49 -0.64
N HIS A 132 1.30 -9.21 -0.86
CA HIS A 132 2.62 -8.76 -1.27
C HIS A 132 3.47 -8.38 -0.06
N LEU A 133 4.72 -8.83 -0.07
CA LEU A 133 5.73 -8.42 0.91
C LEU A 133 6.82 -7.62 0.19
N THR A 134 7.04 -6.41 0.70
CA THR A 134 7.95 -5.42 0.10
C THR A 134 9.03 -5.00 1.09
N GLY A 135 10.13 -4.45 0.58
CA GLY A 135 11.23 -3.96 1.40
C GLY A 135 11.90 -5.05 2.23
N CYS A 136 11.84 -6.32 1.80
CA CYS A 136 12.39 -7.44 2.54
C CYS A 136 13.91 -7.32 2.67
N ASN A 137 14.40 -7.24 3.90
CA ASN A 137 15.82 -7.16 4.20
C ASN A 137 16.22 -8.25 5.22
N PHE A 138 17.18 -9.08 4.82
CA PHE A 138 17.69 -10.21 5.62
C PHE A 138 19.17 -10.03 5.99
N THR A 139 19.65 -8.79 6.05
CA THR A 139 21.04 -8.51 6.44
C THR A 139 21.29 -9.02 7.85
N MET A 140 22.27 -9.92 7.96
CA MET A 140 22.78 -10.38 9.24
C MET A 140 23.62 -9.24 9.83
N THR A 141 23.23 -8.70 10.98
CA THR A 141 24.10 -7.75 11.69
C THR A 141 25.28 -8.53 12.25
N ALA A 142 26.42 -8.51 11.55
CA ALA A 142 27.66 -9.09 12.06
C ALA A 142 28.16 -8.21 13.22
N GLY A 143 27.92 -8.65 14.45
CA GLY A 143 28.28 -7.95 15.68
C GLY A 143 28.17 -8.87 16.91
N ALA A 144 28.35 -8.32 18.11
CA ALA A 144 28.32 -9.07 19.37
C ALA A 144 26.98 -9.79 19.65
N ASN A 145 25.90 -9.38 18.97
CA ASN A 145 24.59 -10.03 18.98
C ASN A 145 24.15 -10.28 17.52
N PRO A 146 24.45 -11.46 16.93
CA PRO A 146 24.00 -11.77 15.58
C PRO A 146 22.47 -11.89 15.54
N VAL A 147 21.82 -11.12 14.67
CA VAL A 147 20.39 -11.29 14.37
C VAL A 147 20.26 -12.42 13.33
N PRO A 148 19.43 -13.45 13.57
CA PRO A 148 19.24 -14.54 12.62
C PRO A 148 18.67 -14.03 11.30
N GLN A 149 19.00 -14.72 10.21
CA GLN A 149 18.39 -14.43 8.90
C GLN A 149 16.93 -14.88 8.92
N LEU A 150 16.02 -13.94 9.16
CA LEU A 150 14.57 -14.15 9.17
C LEU A 150 13.99 -14.27 7.75
N ASN A 151 14.59 -15.11 6.91
CA ASN A 151 14.22 -15.25 5.50
C ASN A 151 13.19 -16.35 5.24
N LYS A 152 12.78 -17.08 6.28
CA LYS A 152 11.70 -18.07 6.18
C LYS A 152 10.43 -17.50 6.77
N LEU A 153 9.31 -17.79 6.11
CA LEU A 153 7.99 -17.31 6.49
C LEU A 153 7.00 -18.46 6.56
N LYS A 154 6.18 -18.45 7.60
CA LYS A 154 4.94 -19.22 7.70
C LYS A 154 3.78 -18.25 7.86
N ILE A 155 2.65 -18.57 7.25
CA ILE A 155 1.41 -17.81 7.43
C ILE A 155 0.35 -18.71 8.05
N ALA A 156 -0.47 -18.16 8.94
CA ALA A 156 -1.66 -18.83 9.47
C ALA A 156 -2.88 -17.93 9.27
N PHE A 157 -4.03 -18.53 8.99
CA PHE A 157 -5.31 -17.81 8.89
C PHE A 157 -6.20 -18.23 10.05
N ALA A 158 -6.43 -17.30 10.98
CA ALA A 158 -7.31 -17.50 12.13
C ALA A 158 -8.69 -16.92 11.84
N GLY A 159 -9.74 -17.66 12.16
CA GLY A 159 -11.13 -17.23 12.00
C GLY A 159 -12.07 -18.18 12.72
N THR A 160 -13.37 -17.95 12.56
CA THR A 160 -14.39 -18.85 13.11
C THR A 160 -14.61 -20.01 12.15
N PHE A 161 -14.23 -21.22 12.56
CA PHE A 161 -14.40 -22.44 11.77
C PHE A 161 -15.66 -23.21 12.23
N SER A 162 -16.50 -23.61 11.28
CA SER A 162 -17.63 -24.51 11.54
C SER A 162 -17.20 -25.97 11.58
N ASP A 163 -16.14 -26.30 10.85
CA ASP A 163 -15.45 -27.58 10.85
C ASP A 163 -13.94 -27.33 10.76
N ALA A 164 -13.24 -27.47 11.90
CA ALA A 164 -11.80 -27.25 11.96
C ALA A 164 -11.01 -28.36 11.25
N THR A 165 -11.56 -29.59 11.19
CA THR A 165 -10.91 -30.74 10.53
C THR A 165 -10.89 -30.57 9.01
N LYS A 166 -11.96 -29.99 8.46
CA LYS A 166 -12.06 -29.66 7.03
C LYS A 166 -11.64 -28.21 6.71
N ALA A 167 -11.21 -27.46 7.72
CA ALA A 167 -10.82 -26.05 7.60
C ALA A 167 -11.87 -25.19 6.90
N ILE A 168 -13.13 -25.35 7.30
CA ILE A 168 -14.26 -24.61 6.75
C ILE A 168 -14.58 -23.45 7.69
N LEU A 169 -14.49 -22.23 7.16
CA LEU A 169 -14.91 -21.02 7.84
C LEU A 169 -16.43 -20.92 7.86
N THR A 170 -16.96 -20.52 9.01
CA THR A 170 -18.38 -20.26 9.21
C THR A 170 -18.83 -19.07 8.38
N ASN A 171 -19.97 -19.19 7.70
CA ASN A 171 -20.65 -18.05 7.11
C ASN A 171 -21.25 -17.18 8.22
N THR A 172 -20.73 -15.97 8.40
CA THR A 172 -21.18 -15.00 9.41
C THR A 172 -22.01 -13.87 8.82
N ALA A 173 -22.35 -13.93 7.53
CA ALA A 173 -23.15 -12.88 6.90
C ALA A 173 -24.59 -12.84 7.46
N PRO A 174 -25.17 -11.64 7.65
CA PRO A 174 -26.58 -11.50 8.02
C PRO A 174 -27.48 -12.06 6.91
N ASN A 175 -28.52 -12.79 7.28
CA ASN A 175 -29.34 -13.59 6.35
C ASN A 175 -28.48 -14.51 5.47
N GLY A 176 -27.53 -15.19 6.13
CA GLY A 176 -26.54 -16.04 5.49
C GLY A 176 -27.16 -17.27 4.83
N ALA A 177 -26.58 -17.70 3.72
CA ALA A 177 -26.89 -18.98 3.11
C ALA A 177 -26.57 -20.11 4.10
N ALA A 178 -27.51 -21.04 4.27
CA ALA A 178 -27.33 -22.24 5.07
C ALA A 178 -26.62 -23.33 4.24
N ASN A 179 -25.90 -24.21 4.94
CA ASN A 179 -25.06 -25.27 4.35
C ASN A 179 -23.97 -24.75 3.40
N VAL A 180 -23.52 -23.50 3.60
CA VAL A 180 -22.42 -22.90 2.84
C VAL A 180 -21.35 -22.43 3.82
N GLY A 181 -20.10 -22.79 3.54
CA GLY A 181 -18.92 -22.34 4.24
C GLY A 181 -17.89 -21.80 3.26
N ILE A 182 -16.83 -21.21 3.80
CA ILE A 182 -15.73 -20.64 3.00
C ILE A 182 -14.46 -21.46 3.28
N GLN A 183 -13.70 -21.76 2.23
CA GLN A 183 -12.39 -22.39 2.34
C GLN A 183 -11.32 -21.52 1.70
N ILE A 184 -10.17 -21.44 2.38
CA ILE A 184 -8.94 -20.88 1.83
C ILE A 184 -8.09 -22.04 1.32
N VAL A 185 -7.49 -21.86 0.15
CA VAL A 185 -6.60 -22.83 -0.49
C VAL A 185 -5.28 -22.16 -0.87
N ASP A 186 -4.20 -22.92 -0.92
CA ASP A 186 -2.95 -22.45 -1.52
C ASP A 186 -2.97 -22.53 -3.05
N ASN A 187 -1.88 -22.09 -3.68
CA ASN A 187 -1.71 -22.16 -5.13
C ASN A 187 -1.71 -23.59 -5.70
N ALA A 188 -1.52 -24.62 -4.86
CA ALA A 188 -1.64 -26.03 -5.24
C ALA A 188 -3.05 -26.59 -5.00
N GLY A 189 -3.99 -25.77 -4.53
CA GLY A 189 -5.36 -26.18 -4.21
C GLY A 189 -5.50 -26.92 -2.88
N LYS A 190 -4.43 -26.99 -2.07
CA LYS A 190 -4.48 -27.59 -0.73
C LYS A 190 -5.21 -26.64 0.21
N VAL A 191 -6.15 -27.19 0.99
CA VAL A 191 -6.91 -26.41 1.98
C VAL A 191 -5.99 -25.93 3.10
N ILE A 192 -6.09 -24.65 3.43
CA ILE A 192 -5.36 -24.01 4.51
C ILE A 192 -6.24 -23.97 5.75
N SER A 193 -5.75 -24.55 6.85
CA SER A 193 -6.41 -24.56 8.15
C SER A 193 -5.91 -23.41 9.03
N SER A 194 -6.32 -23.43 10.30
CA SER A 194 -5.80 -22.51 11.32
C SER A 194 -4.32 -22.75 11.67
N THR A 195 -3.73 -23.86 11.23
CA THR A 195 -2.31 -24.13 11.47
C THR A 195 -1.42 -23.39 10.47
N PRO A 196 -0.21 -22.95 10.88
CA PRO A 196 0.72 -22.33 9.96
C PRO A 196 1.01 -23.20 8.73
N THR A 197 1.10 -22.55 7.56
CA THR A 197 1.43 -23.21 6.29
C THR A 197 2.84 -23.80 6.31
N ALA A 198 3.15 -24.55 5.25
CA ALA A 198 4.53 -24.89 4.95
C ALA A 198 5.39 -23.62 4.86
N GLU A 199 6.64 -23.78 5.26
CA GLU A 199 7.63 -22.70 5.27
C GLU A 199 7.97 -22.27 3.85
N GLN A 200 7.98 -20.96 3.62
CA GLN A 200 8.33 -20.33 2.36
C GLN A 200 9.61 -19.53 2.54
N THR A 201 10.56 -19.66 1.61
CA THR A 201 11.76 -18.83 1.61
C THR A 201 11.47 -17.53 0.87
N LEU A 202 11.80 -16.42 1.50
CA LEU A 202 11.63 -15.08 0.96
C LEU A 202 12.91 -14.60 0.26
N ALA A 203 12.74 -13.84 -0.81
CA ALA A 203 13.80 -13.13 -1.52
C ALA A 203 13.98 -11.71 -0.98
N ALA A 204 15.20 -11.17 -1.02
CA ALA A 204 15.43 -9.78 -0.65
C ALA A 204 14.74 -8.81 -1.64
N GLY A 205 14.35 -7.63 -1.17
CA GLY A 205 13.70 -6.60 -1.99
C GLY A 205 12.17 -6.73 -2.04
N ASN A 206 11.58 -6.58 -3.24
CA ASN A 206 10.13 -6.39 -3.43
C ASN A 206 9.44 -7.51 -4.22
N LEU A 207 10.03 -8.70 -4.24
CA LEU A 207 9.64 -9.78 -5.18
C LEU A 207 8.80 -10.90 -4.53
N ASN A 208 8.36 -10.72 -3.28
CA ASN A 208 7.66 -11.78 -2.56
C ASN A 208 6.14 -11.59 -2.68
N THR A 209 5.49 -12.49 -3.40
CA THR A 209 4.03 -12.55 -3.52
C THR A 209 3.54 -13.89 -2.98
N LEU A 210 2.73 -13.86 -1.94
CA LEU A 210 2.06 -15.04 -1.39
C LEU A 210 0.72 -15.20 -2.11
N ARG A 211 0.54 -16.33 -2.79
CA ARG A 211 -0.66 -16.59 -3.61
C ARG A 211 -1.57 -17.60 -2.96
N TYR A 212 -2.81 -17.21 -2.75
CA TYR A 212 -3.86 -18.04 -2.19
C TYR A 212 -5.12 -17.96 -3.04
N GLY A 213 -6.06 -18.85 -2.75
CA GLY A 213 -7.38 -18.84 -3.32
C GLY A 213 -8.44 -18.96 -2.24
N VAL A 214 -9.63 -18.48 -2.55
CA VAL A 214 -10.82 -18.65 -1.72
C VAL A 214 -11.94 -19.25 -2.55
N ARG A 215 -12.72 -20.14 -1.94
CA ARG A 215 -13.90 -20.75 -2.59
C ARG A 215 -15.00 -21.00 -1.57
N LEU A 216 -16.23 -21.10 -2.06
CA LEU A 216 -17.36 -21.59 -1.29
C LEU A 216 -17.39 -23.11 -1.31
N ILE A 217 -17.83 -23.72 -0.21
CA ILE A 217 -18.05 -25.16 -0.12
C ILE A 217 -19.39 -25.46 0.53
N ASN A 218 -20.07 -26.48 0.02
CA ASN A 218 -21.27 -27.02 0.63
C ASN A 218 -20.91 -27.79 1.91
N THR A 219 -21.49 -27.40 3.04
CA THR A 219 -21.26 -28.01 4.36
C THR A 219 -22.37 -28.97 4.78
N GLY A 220 -23.35 -29.22 3.91
CA GLY A 220 -24.40 -30.20 4.14
C GLY A 220 -23.82 -31.62 4.20
N THR A 221 -24.43 -32.46 5.03
CA THR A 221 -23.99 -33.84 5.24
C THR A 221 -24.70 -34.76 4.25
N ALA A 222 -23.94 -35.60 3.53
CA ALA A 222 -24.54 -36.56 2.60
C ALA A 222 -25.63 -37.41 3.31
N GLY A 223 -26.85 -37.43 2.76
CA GLY A 223 -27.99 -38.14 3.33
C GLY A 223 -28.89 -37.32 4.27
N ALA A 224 -28.52 -36.08 4.65
CA ALA A 224 -29.38 -35.19 5.44
C ALA A 224 -29.09 -33.71 5.15
N ASN A 225 -30.11 -32.93 4.77
CA ASN A 225 -30.03 -31.47 4.56
C ASN A 225 -28.81 -31.02 3.72
N VAL A 226 -28.63 -31.65 2.56
CA VAL A 226 -27.49 -31.37 1.66
C VAL A 226 -27.64 -30.03 0.93
N ALA A 227 -28.85 -29.59 0.64
CA ALA A 227 -29.06 -28.44 -0.23
C ALA A 227 -28.60 -27.13 0.42
N ALA A 228 -27.74 -26.39 -0.29
CA ALA A 228 -27.42 -25.01 0.04
C ALA A 228 -28.67 -24.12 -0.14
N THR A 229 -28.90 -23.17 0.77
CA THR A 229 -30.00 -22.19 0.65
C THR A 229 -29.53 -20.89 0.01
N ALA A 230 -30.47 -20.00 -0.36
CA ALA A 230 -30.11 -18.68 -0.86
C ALA A 230 -29.82 -17.81 0.36
N GLY A 231 -28.79 -16.99 0.25
CA GLY A 231 -28.46 -16.01 1.27
C GLY A 231 -27.12 -15.38 0.99
N LYS A 232 -26.74 -14.45 1.86
CA LYS A 232 -25.43 -13.81 1.77
C LYS A 232 -24.34 -14.77 2.23
N VAL A 233 -23.12 -14.53 1.80
CA VAL A 233 -21.95 -15.26 2.32
C VAL A 233 -20.89 -14.24 2.70
N GLY A 234 -20.28 -14.44 3.87
CA GLY A 234 -19.22 -13.60 4.37
C GLY A 234 -18.51 -14.29 5.52
N ALA A 235 -17.21 -14.05 5.61
CA ALA A 235 -16.37 -14.46 6.72
C ALA A 235 -15.24 -13.46 6.86
N GLN A 236 -14.69 -13.35 8.07
CA GLN A 236 -13.51 -12.55 8.35
C GLN A 236 -12.44 -13.46 8.96
N VAL A 237 -11.21 -13.30 8.49
CA VAL A 237 -10.04 -13.99 9.01
C VAL A 237 -8.94 -12.99 9.29
N VAL A 238 -8.12 -13.30 10.28
CA VAL A 238 -6.88 -12.61 10.58
C VAL A 238 -5.74 -13.48 10.08
N PHE A 239 -4.90 -12.95 9.21
CA PHE A 239 -3.68 -13.62 8.82
C PHE A 239 -2.53 -13.22 9.76
N THR A 240 -1.68 -14.17 10.13
CA THR A 240 -0.51 -13.93 10.98
C THR A 240 0.74 -14.46 10.28
N LEU A 241 1.78 -13.63 10.23
CA LEU A 241 3.08 -13.96 9.64
C LEU A 241 4.07 -14.32 10.75
N THR A 242 4.76 -15.44 10.60
CA THR A 242 5.83 -15.87 11.50
C THR A 242 7.11 -16.05 10.72
N TYR A 243 8.15 -15.32 11.12
CA TYR A 243 9.47 -15.36 10.51
C TYR A 243 10.43 -16.22 11.33
N SER A 244 11.34 -16.94 10.66
CA SER A 244 12.37 -17.78 11.29
C SER A 244 13.66 -17.83 10.49
#